data_AF-A0A5Q0BGR1-F1
#
_entry.id   AF-A0A5Q0BGR1-F1
#
_cell.length_a   1.000
_cell.length_b   1.000
_cell.length_c   1.000
_cell.angle_alpha   90.00
_cell.angle_beta   90.00
_cell.angle_gamma   90.00
#
_symmetry.space_group_name_H-M   'P 1'
#
loop_
_entity.id
_entity.type
_entity.pdbx_description
1 polymer ?
#
loop_
_entity_poly.entity_id
_entity_poly.type
_entity_poly.pdbx_seq_one_letter_code
_entity_poly.pdbx_strand_id
1 'polypeptide(L)'
;MEKGALIGRQPAVVHSYDPDTRTCMVKIPGISDGGDTPLEAEIEYSLGDRSAQSDGKIATEVEILSGDTVWVDFIGGDSRYPLITGYRNPRVGNDKETRRWHHLNIALESDKDTIIKAGGNVTVICEKDVSVQAKGDIKGSAQGSISWEARGDMSLTAGGAMKINGETVDLG
;
A
#
# COMPACT_ATOMS: atom_id res chain seq x y z
N MET A 1 -11.87 28.45 -31.38
CA MET A 1 -12.11 27.31 -30.47
C MET A 1 -13.15 26.43 -31.13
N GLU A 2 -12.79 25.22 -31.53
CA GLU A 2 -13.77 24.27 -32.09
C GLU A 2 -14.79 23.88 -31.02
N LYS A 3 -16.08 24.00 -31.35
CA LYS A 3 -17.19 23.43 -30.58
C LYS A 3 -17.06 21.91 -30.66
N GLY A 4 -16.51 21.28 -29.62
CA GLY A 4 -16.37 19.82 -29.55
C GLY A 4 -15.28 19.32 -28.60
N ALA A 5 -14.34 20.17 -28.17
CA ALA A 5 -13.36 19.77 -27.18
C ALA A 5 -14.03 19.60 -25.80
N LEU A 6 -14.10 18.36 -25.31
CA LEU A 6 -14.41 18.06 -23.91
C LEU A 6 -13.19 18.48 -23.07
N ILE A 7 -13.17 19.75 -22.67
CA ILE A 7 -12.11 20.30 -21.84
C ILE A 7 -12.40 19.97 -20.38
N GLY A 8 -11.48 19.25 -19.72
CA GLY A 8 -11.54 18.94 -18.29
C GLY A 8 -12.09 17.55 -17.95
N ARG A 9 -11.98 17.19 -16.66
CA ARG A 9 -12.42 15.90 -16.11
C ARG A 9 -13.95 15.76 -16.20
N GLN A 10 -14.43 14.62 -16.69
CA GLN A 10 -15.85 14.32 -16.83
C GLN A 10 -16.35 13.40 -15.70
N PRO A 11 -17.57 13.60 -15.17
CA PRO A 11 -18.15 12.67 -14.21
C PRO A 11 -18.50 11.35 -14.89
N ALA A 12 -18.16 10.22 -14.26
CA ALA A 12 -18.39 8.88 -14.80
C ALA A 12 -18.75 7.88 -13.69
N VAL A 13 -19.38 6.76 -14.07
CA VAL A 13 -19.73 5.65 -13.19
C VAL A 13 -19.00 4.39 -13.66
N VAL A 14 -18.32 3.68 -12.75
CA VAL A 14 -17.69 2.39 -13.04
C VAL A 14 -18.76 1.33 -13.29
N HIS A 15 -18.69 0.69 -14.43
CA HIS A 15 -19.56 -0.40 -14.86
C HIS A 15 -18.96 -1.77 -14.53
N SER A 16 -17.67 -1.97 -14.82
CA SER A 16 -16.92 -3.17 -14.46
C SER A 16 -15.44 -2.86 -14.30
N TYR A 17 -14.73 -3.72 -13.58
CA TYR A 17 -13.28 -3.67 -13.40
C TYR A 17 -12.68 -4.98 -13.91
N ASP A 18 -11.69 -4.89 -14.78
CA ASP A 18 -10.89 -6.03 -15.20
C ASP A 18 -9.60 -6.08 -14.35
N PRO A 19 -9.46 -7.04 -13.43
CA PRO A 19 -8.27 -7.16 -12.59
C PRO A 19 -7.01 -7.52 -13.38
N ASP A 20 -7.13 -8.11 -14.58
CA ASP A 20 -6.00 -8.57 -15.37
C ASP A 20 -5.29 -7.40 -16.05
N THR A 21 -6.07 -6.45 -16.54
CA THR A 21 -5.61 -5.26 -17.26
C THR A 21 -5.65 -4.00 -16.40
N ARG A 22 -6.24 -4.10 -15.20
CA ARG A 22 -6.55 -3.01 -14.26
C ARG A 22 -7.22 -1.80 -14.92
N THR A 23 -8.06 -2.07 -15.91
CA THR A 23 -8.92 -1.06 -16.53
C THR A 23 -10.33 -1.17 -15.98
N CYS A 24 -11.03 -0.03 -16.01
CA CYS A 24 -12.43 0.05 -15.64
C CYS A 24 -13.25 0.33 -16.89
N MET A 25 -14.30 -0.43 -17.14
CA MET A 25 -15.34 0.00 -18.06
C MET A 25 -16.19 1.05 -17.34
N VAL A 26 -16.36 2.23 -17.91
CA VAL A 26 -17.09 3.36 -17.31
C VAL A 26 -18.21 3.86 -18.22
N LYS A 27 -19.28 4.38 -17.62
CA LYS A 27 -20.33 5.12 -18.32
C LYS A 27 -20.23 6.59 -17.96
N ILE A 28 -20.25 7.46 -18.97
CA ILE A 28 -20.14 8.91 -18.84
C ILE A 28 -21.47 9.53 -19.28
N PRO A 29 -22.27 10.10 -18.36
CA PRO A 29 -23.54 10.74 -18.68
C PRO A 29 -23.39 11.81 -19.77
N GLY A 30 -24.31 11.83 -20.72
CA GLY A 30 -24.32 12.70 -21.91
C GLY A 30 -23.32 12.32 -23.00
N ILE A 31 -22.42 11.36 -22.76
CA ILE A 31 -21.36 10.95 -23.71
C ILE A 31 -21.56 9.49 -24.15
N SER A 32 -21.83 8.58 -23.21
CA SER A 32 -22.06 7.16 -23.49
C SER A 32 -23.54 6.75 -23.38
N ASP A 33 -24.46 7.68 -23.13
CA ASP A 33 -25.87 7.36 -22.81
C ASP A 33 -26.68 6.80 -23.99
N GLY A 34 -26.18 6.97 -25.23
CA GLY A 34 -26.80 6.44 -26.45
C GLY A 34 -26.14 5.19 -27.02
N GLY A 35 -25.09 4.67 -26.38
CA GLY A 35 -24.38 3.46 -26.80
C GLY A 35 -24.50 2.36 -25.75
N ASP A 36 -24.79 1.13 -26.18
CA ASP A 36 -24.89 -0.03 -25.27
C ASP A 36 -23.55 -0.45 -24.66
N THR A 37 -22.44 0.12 -25.14
CA THR A 37 -21.09 -0.27 -24.75
C THR A 37 -20.45 0.78 -23.85
N PRO A 38 -20.15 0.44 -22.59
CA PRO A 38 -19.29 1.25 -21.73
C PRO A 38 -17.93 1.57 -22.38
N LEU A 39 -17.28 2.64 -21.93
CA LEU A 39 -15.94 3.02 -22.41
C LEU A 39 -14.88 2.43 -21.49
N GLU A 40 -13.81 1.88 -22.03
CA GLU A 40 -12.67 1.49 -21.22
C GLU A 40 -11.92 2.73 -20.72
N ALA A 41 -11.60 2.77 -19.43
CA ALA A 41 -10.87 3.83 -18.76
C ALA A 41 -9.71 3.26 -17.94
N GLU A 42 -8.60 4.00 -17.93
CA GLU A 42 -7.47 3.72 -17.02
C GLU A 42 -7.71 4.38 -15.65
N ILE A 43 -6.97 3.93 -14.62
CA ILE A 43 -7.09 4.41 -13.24
C ILE A 43 -5.97 5.42 -12.94
N GLU A 44 -6.30 6.60 -12.42
CA GLU A 44 -5.36 7.60 -11.88
C GLU A 44 -5.22 7.39 -10.35
N TYR A 45 -4.03 7.01 -9.87
CA TYR A 45 -3.77 6.85 -8.43
C TYR A 45 -3.43 8.19 -7.76
N SER A 46 -3.84 8.36 -6.50
CA SER A 46 -3.68 9.60 -5.73
C SER A 46 -2.23 10.00 -5.49
N LEU A 47 -2.00 11.32 -5.35
CA LEU A 47 -0.82 11.89 -4.72
C LEU A 47 -0.92 11.68 -3.19
N GLY A 48 -0.40 10.57 -2.68
CA GLY A 48 -0.35 10.23 -1.25
C GLY A 48 0.95 10.65 -0.55
N ASP A 49 1.82 11.32 -1.30
CA ASP A 49 3.24 11.36 -1.03
C ASP A 49 3.73 12.82 -0.91
N ARG A 50 4.28 13.15 0.26
CA ARG A 50 4.82 14.47 0.58
C ARG A 50 6.29 14.46 0.16
N SER A 51 6.57 15.10 -0.97
CA SER A 51 7.90 15.15 -1.58
C SER A 51 8.96 15.96 -0.81
N ALA A 52 8.55 16.91 0.03
CA ALA A 52 9.46 17.78 0.77
C ALA A 52 9.20 17.72 2.28
N GLN A 53 10.28 17.65 3.07
CA GLN A 53 10.22 17.90 4.50
C GLN A 53 9.73 19.33 4.72
N SER A 54 8.50 19.48 5.23
CA SER A 54 8.02 20.72 5.82
C SER A 54 7.80 20.49 7.31
N ASP A 55 8.27 21.44 8.11
CA ASP A 55 8.04 21.49 9.57
C ASP A 55 8.56 20.28 10.36
N GLY A 56 9.69 19.70 9.97
CA GLY A 56 10.32 18.57 10.69
C GLY A 56 9.57 17.24 10.55
N LYS A 57 8.61 17.14 9.62
CA LYS A 57 7.85 15.92 9.33
C LYS A 57 8.52 15.10 8.23
N ILE A 58 8.33 13.79 8.30
CA ILE A 58 8.91 12.81 7.36
C ILE A 58 8.31 13.01 5.97
N ALA A 59 9.17 13.09 4.96
CA ALA A 59 8.76 13.03 3.56
C ALA A 59 8.28 11.62 3.24
N THR A 60 7.17 11.50 2.51
CA THR A 60 6.68 10.21 2.01
C THR A 60 6.98 10.21 0.52
N GLU A 61 7.90 9.34 0.10
CA GLU A 61 8.38 9.22 -1.26
C GLU A 61 7.88 7.90 -1.88
N VAL A 62 7.58 7.95 -3.18
CA VAL A 62 7.34 6.75 -3.98
C VAL A 62 8.60 6.43 -4.77
N GLU A 63 9.04 5.17 -4.71
CA GLU A 63 10.21 4.73 -5.45
C GLU A 63 9.93 4.67 -6.96
N ILE A 64 10.52 5.59 -7.73
CA ILE A 64 10.52 5.59 -9.20
C ILE A 64 11.85 5.06 -9.73
N LEU A 65 11.80 4.04 -10.58
CA LEU A 65 12.96 3.40 -11.19
C LEU A 65 13.00 3.62 -12.71
N SER A 66 14.20 3.47 -13.27
CA SER A 66 14.38 3.52 -14.72
C SER A 66 13.58 2.40 -15.40
N GLY A 67 12.73 2.77 -16.35
CA GLY A 67 11.88 1.84 -17.09
C GLY A 67 10.41 1.84 -16.64
N ASP A 68 10.07 2.54 -15.57
CA ASP A 68 8.70 2.66 -15.11
C ASP A 68 7.81 3.39 -16.13
N THR A 69 6.59 2.87 -16.31
CA THR A 69 5.58 3.49 -17.15
C THR A 69 4.77 4.50 -16.35
N VAL A 70 4.71 5.75 -16.83
CA VAL A 70 4.06 6.86 -16.14
C VAL A 70 3.08 7.62 -17.03
N TRP A 71 2.14 8.33 -16.40
CA TRP A 71 1.32 9.34 -17.03
C TRP A 71 1.96 10.72 -16.90
N VAL A 72 1.82 11.54 -17.95
CA VAL A 72 2.38 12.89 -18.02
C VAL A 72 1.31 13.88 -18.44
N ASP A 73 1.23 14.99 -17.71
CA ASP A 73 0.50 16.20 -18.08
C ASP A 73 1.50 17.36 -18.24
N PHE A 74 1.04 18.58 -18.52
CA PHE A 74 1.89 19.74 -18.77
C PHE A 74 1.52 20.93 -17.90
N ILE A 75 2.51 21.55 -17.25
CA ILE A 75 2.30 22.68 -16.36
C ILE A 75 1.72 23.86 -17.15
N GLY A 76 0.49 24.25 -16.81
CA GLY A 76 -0.21 25.32 -17.51
C GLY A 76 -0.55 24.99 -18.98
N GLY A 77 -0.53 23.71 -19.37
CA GLY A 77 -0.72 23.27 -20.75
C GLY A 77 0.48 23.51 -21.68
N ASP A 78 1.61 23.97 -21.15
CA ASP A 78 2.82 24.22 -21.92
C ASP A 78 3.66 22.93 -22.06
N SER A 79 3.71 22.39 -23.27
CA SER A 79 4.35 21.10 -23.58
C SER A 79 5.85 21.03 -23.24
N ARG A 80 6.49 22.17 -23.00
CA ARG A 80 7.91 22.24 -22.58
C ARG A 80 8.11 21.91 -21.10
N TYR A 81 7.04 21.88 -20.31
CA TYR A 81 7.07 21.65 -18.87
C TYR A 81 6.24 20.43 -18.49
N PRO A 82 6.75 19.20 -18.74
CA PRO A 82 6.05 17.98 -18.40
C PRO A 82 5.98 17.78 -16.87
N LEU A 83 4.88 17.18 -16.43
CA LEU A 83 4.59 16.82 -15.05
C LEU A 83 4.14 15.37 -15.00
N ILE A 84 4.86 14.51 -14.28
CA ILE A 84 4.41 13.14 -14.03
C ILE A 84 3.25 13.17 -13.03
N THR A 85 2.13 12.55 -13.38
CA THR A 85 0.90 12.56 -12.56
C THR A 85 0.63 11.24 -11.87
N GLY A 86 1.31 10.15 -12.27
CA GLY A 86 1.24 8.85 -11.61
C GLY A 86 1.83 7.73 -12.46
N TYR A 87 1.83 6.51 -11.91
CA TYR A 87 2.18 5.32 -12.68
C TYR A 87 1.05 4.94 -13.62
N ARG A 88 1.44 4.58 -14.84
CA ARG A 88 0.57 3.97 -15.83
C ARG A 88 0.63 2.46 -15.67
N ASN A 89 -0.52 1.79 -15.72
CA ASN A 89 -0.57 0.35 -15.55
C ASN A 89 0.10 -0.38 -16.74
N PRO A 90 1.02 -1.33 -16.51
CA PRO A 90 1.52 -2.16 -17.59
C PRO A 90 0.41 -3.06 -18.14
N ARG A 91 0.41 -3.31 -19.46
CA ARG A 91 -0.64 -4.09 -20.14
C ARG A 91 -0.45 -5.61 -20.06
N VAL A 92 0.71 -6.07 -19.57
CA VAL A 92 1.09 -7.48 -19.46
C VAL A 92 1.89 -7.67 -18.18
N GLY A 93 1.72 -8.82 -17.52
CA GLY A 93 2.50 -9.19 -16.33
C GLY A 93 2.01 -8.58 -15.01
N ASN A 94 0.76 -8.11 -14.96
CA ASN A 94 0.17 -7.56 -13.74
C ASN A 94 0.03 -8.65 -12.66
N ASP A 95 0.52 -8.37 -11.45
CA ASP A 95 0.15 -9.15 -10.26
C ASP A 95 -1.31 -8.80 -9.88
N LYS A 96 -2.13 -9.84 -9.75
CA LYS A 96 -3.58 -9.72 -9.53
C LYS A 96 -3.96 -9.89 -8.06
N GLU A 97 -3.11 -10.53 -7.28
CA GLU A 97 -3.44 -11.00 -5.93
C GLU A 97 -2.68 -10.21 -4.85
N THR A 98 -1.50 -9.69 -5.17
CA THR A 98 -0.62 -9.06 -4.19
C THR A 98 -0.34 -7.61 -4.52
N ARG A 99 -0.74 -6.71 -3.63
CA ARG A 99 -0.20 -5.35 -3.57
C ARG A 99 1.14 -5.38 -2.81
N ARG A 100 2.20 -4.84 -3.42
CA ARG A 100 3.51 -4.70 -2.78
C ARG A 100 3.88 -3.23 -2.64
N TRP A 101 4.56 -2.91 -1.54
CA TRP A 101 5.30 -1.67 -1.35
C TRP A 101 6.77 -2.02 -1.27
N HIS A 102 7.57 -1.39 -2.10
CA HIS A 102 9.01 -1.59 -2.15
C HIS A 102 9.71 -0.23 -2.12
N HIS A 103 10.78 -0.18 -1.34
CA HIS A 103 11.69 0.94 -1.22
C HIS A 103 12.93 0.43 -0.50
N LEU A 104 14.07 1.13 -0.62
CA LEU A 104 15.27 0.82 0.16
C LEU A 104 15.00 0.74 1.68
N ASN A 105 14.16 1.62 2.22
CA ASN A 105 13.73 1.62 3.63
C ASN A 105 12.26 2.01 3.71
N ILE A 106 11.51 1.39 4.63
CA ILE A 106 10.11 1.72 4.88
C ILE A 106 9.92 1.98 6.37
N ALA A 107 9.31 3.12 6.70
CA ALA A 107 8.86 3.46 8.04
C ALA A 107 7.33 3.58 8.06
N LEU A 108 6.70 2.99 9.06
CA LEU A 108 5.26 3.12 9.31
C LEU A 108 5.09 3.85 10.64
N GLU A 109 4.76 5.13 10.57
CA GLU A 109 4.60 5.99 11.73
C GLU A 109 3.18 6.53 11.84
N SER A 110 2.62 6.51 13.04
CA SER A 110 1.28 7.00 13.34
C SER A 110 1.25 7.70 14.69
N ASP A 111 0.61 8.86 14.77
CA ASP A 111 0.45 9.61 16.04
C ASP A 111 -0.45 8.89 17.06
N LYS A 112 -1.27 7.94 16.60
CA LYS A 112 -2.19 7.17 17.42
C LYS A 112 -1.94 5.67 17.22
N ASP A 113 -2.79 5.04 16.42
CA ASP A 113 -2.81 3.61 16.25
C ASP A 113 -2.39 3.22 14.83
N THR A 114 -1.48 2.26 14.74
CA THR A 114 -1.25 1.49 13.51
C THR A 114 -1.89 0.12 13.70
N ILE A 115 -2.83 -0.24 12.82
CA ILE A 115 -3.57 -1.51 12.89
C ILE A 115 -3.23 -2.35 11.65
N ILE A 116 -2.69 -3.56 11.89
CA ILE A 116 -2.47 -4.57 10.84
C ILE A 116 -3.45 -5.70 11.07
N LYS A 117 -4.37 -5.90 10.12
CA LYS A 117 -5.40 -6.94 10.18
C LYS A 117 -5.44 -7.72 8.86
N ALA A 118 -5.40 -9.05 8.97
CA ALA A 118 -5.56 -9.96 7.84
C ALA A 118 -6.66 -10.99 8.15
N GLY A 119 -7.38 -11.45 7.13
CA GLY A 119 -8.28 -12.59 7.25
C GLY A 119 -7.54 -13.94 7.27
N GLY A 120 -6.31 -13.96 6.76
CA GLY A 120 -5.38 -15.09 6.84
C GLY A 120 -4.22 -14.76 7.78
N ASN A 121 -2.99 -14.99 7.30
CA ASN A 121 -1.78 -14.85 8.10
C ASN A 121 -1.18 -13.43 8.02
N VAL A 122 -0.53 -13.01 9.10
CA VAL A 122 0.45 -11.91 9.10
C VAL A 122 1.82 -12.53 9.35
N THR A 123 2.73 -12.37 8.40
CA THR A 123 4.08 -12.96 8.45
C THR A 123 5.14 -11.87 8.40
N VAL A 124 6.13 -11.96 9.29
CA VAL A 124 7.29 -11.04 9.33
C VAL A 124 8.57 -11.85 9.10
N ILE A 125 9.35 -11.49 8.09
CA ILE A 125 10.60 -12.17 7.71
C ILE A 125 11.67 -11.11 7.49
N CYS A 126 12.86 -11.33 8.07
CA CYS A 126 14.03 -10.49 7.85
C CYS A 126 15.31 -11.35 7.84
N GLU A 127 16.38 -10.84 7.24
CA GLU A 127 17.68 -11.51 7.22
C GLU A 127 18.47 -11.35 8.52
N LYS A 128 18.16 -10.29 9.28
CA LYS A 128 18.79 -9.95 10.56
C LYS A 128 17.76 -10.11 11.68
N ASP A 129 17.58 -9.06 12.48
CA ASP A 129 16.81 -9.12 13.71
C ASP A 129 15.40 -8.53 13.55
N VAL A 130 14.44 -9.13 14.26
CA VAL A 130 13.15 -8.49 14.57
C VAL A 130 13.21 -7.98 16.00
N SER A 131 13.06 -6.67 16.18
CA SER A 131 12.96 -6.05 17.51
C SER A 131 11.55 -5.52 17.77
N VAL A 132 10.95 -5.91 18.90
CA VAL A 132 9.65 -5.39 19.35
C VAL A 132 9.84 -4.76 20.72
N GLN A 133 9.49 -3.48 20.85
CA GLN A 133 9.65 -2.71 22.08
C GLN A 133 8.42 -1.85 22.32
N ALA A 134 8.01 -1.73 23.58
CA ALA A 134 6.94 -0.84 24.00
C ALA A 134 7.34 -0.16 25.32
N LYS A 135 6.89 1.09 25.52
CA LYS A 135 6.97 1.74 26.84
C LYS A 135 6.00 1.12 27.84
N GLY A 136 4.86 0.66 27.34
CA GLY A 136 3.88 -0.11 28.11
C GLY A 136 4.07 -1.61 27.89
N ASP A 137 2.96 -2.34 27.82
CA ASP A 137 2.97 -3.79 27.68
C ASP A 137 3.10 -4.25 26.23
N ILE A 138 3.81 -5.36 26.01
CA ILE A 138 3.65 -6.20 24.82
C ILE A 138 2.78 -7.40 25.25
N LYS A 139 1.61 -7.56 24.62
CA LYS A 139 0.66 -8.64 24.93
C LYS A 139 0.53 -9.58 23.74
N GLY A 140 0.71 -10.87 23.98
CA GLY A 140 0.45 -11.94 23.02
C GLY A 140 -0.60 -12.89 23.58
N SER A 141 -1.59 -13.23 22.77
CA SER A 141 -2.63 -14.21 23.11
C SER A 141 -3.07 -14.97 21.87
N ALA A 142 -3.29 -16.27 22.02
CA ALA A 142 -3.86 -17.12 20.98
C ALA A 142 -4.95 -18.00 21.58
N GLN A 143 -5.96 -18.36 20.77
CA GLN A 143 -6.91 -19.41 21.14
C GLN A 143 -6.26 -20.80 21.11
N GLY A 144 -5.34 -21.01 20.16
CA GLY A 144 -4.47 -22.16 20.11
C GLY A 144 -3.16 -21.90 20.88
N SER A 145 -2.07 -22.46 20.37
CA SER A 145 -0.75 -22.35 20.99
C SER A 145 -0.01 -21.08 20.57
N ILE A 146 0.83 -20.57 21.46
CA ILE A 146 1.95 -19.68 21.12
C ILE A 146 3.22 -20.53 21.25
N SER A 147 4.01 -20.59 20.19
CA SER A 147 5.22 -21.42 20.13
C SER A 147 6.42 -20.56 19.77
N TRP A 148 7.55 -20.80 20.45
CA TRP A 148 8.82 -20.14 20.19
C TRP A 148 9.88 -21.20 20.01
N GLU A 149 10.72 -21.03 18.99
CA GLU A 149 11.84 -21.92 18.69
C GLU A 149 13.07 -21.07 18.39
N ALA A 150 14.19 -21.41 19.01
CA ALA A 150 15.49 -20.84 18.71
C ALA A 150 16.47 -21.98 18.46
N ARG A 151 17.29 -21.86 17.40
CA ARG A 151 18.40 -22.80 17.17
C ARG A 151 19.55 -22.60 18.15
N GLY A 152 19.74 -21.36 18.59
CA GLY A 152 20.65 -21.00 19.68
C GLY A 152 19.88 -20.84 20.99
N ASP A 153 20.32 -19.88 21.80
CA ASP A 153 19.75 -19.67 23.11
C ASP A 153 18.40 -18.93 23.06
N MET A 154 17.49 -19.32 23.95
CA MET A 154 16.31 -18.54 24.31
C MET A 154 16.47 -18.00 25.72
N SER A 155 16.59 -16.68 25.85
CA SER A 155 16.73 -16.02 27.15
C SER A 155 15.47 -15.23 27.52
N LEU A 156 14.98 -15.40 28.74
CA LEU A 156 13.93 -14.58 29.32
C LEU A 156 14.48 -13.88 30.56
N THR A 157 14.22 -12.59 30.70
CA THR A 157 14.67 -11.79 31.84
C THR A 157 13.57 -10.86 32.28
N ALA A 158 13.35 -10.79 33.59
CA ALA A 158 12.45 -9.84 34.22
C ALA A 158 13.20 -9.12 35.34
N GLY A 159 13.06 -7.80 35.43
CA GLY A 159 13.55 -7.04 36.58
C GLY A 159 12.74 -7.31 37.87
N GLY A 160 11.55 -7.91 37.72
CA GLY A 160 10.70 -8.39 38.80
C GLY A 160 10.42 -9.89 38.68
N ALA A 161 9.26 -10.32 39.17
CA ALA A 161 8.88 -11.74 39.12
C ALA A 161 8.54 -12.20 37.70
N MET A 162 9.11 -13.34 37.30
CA MET A 162 8.63 -14.13 36.18
C MET A 162 7.64 -15.17 36.69
N LYS A 163 6.44 -15.22 36.11
CA LYS A 163 5.38 -16.18 36.48
C LYS A 163 5.05 -17.05 35.28
N ILE A 164 5.12 -18.36 35.46
CA ILE A 164 4.71 -19.36 34.48
C ILE A 164 3.57 -20.14 35.12
N ASN A 165 2.39 -20.09 34.49
CA ASN A 165 1.22 -20.83 34.94
C ASN A 165 0.80 -21.78 33.82
N GLY A 166 0.73 -23.07 34.13
CA GLY A 166 0.23 -24.11 33.26
C GLY A 166 -0.15 -25.32 34.10
N GLU A 167 -1.01 -26.19 33.57
CA GLU A 167 -1.30 -27.47 34.22
C GLU A 167 -0.01 -28.31 34.37
N THR A 168 0.85 -28.24 33.36
CA THR A 168 2.20 -28.82 33.36
C THR A 168 3.21 -27.76 32.93
N VAL A 169 4.30 -27.64 33.69
CA VAL A 169 5.49 -26.89 33.31
C VAL A 169 6.64 -27.89 33.25
N ASP A 170 7.02 -28.26 32.03
CA ASP A 170 8.20 -29.07 31.77
C ASP A 170 9.37 -28.15 31.45
N LEU A 171 10.48 -28.34 32.15
CA LEU A 171 11.66 -27.48 32.03
C LEU A 171 12.84 -28.15 31.33
N GLY A 172 12.69 -29.40 30.86
CA GLY A 172 13.67 -30.06 29.99
C GLY A 172 15.07 -30.25 30.60
#